data_AF-A0A7X7YKA9-F1
#
_entry.id   AF-A0A7X7YKA9-F1
#
_cell.length_a   1.000
_cell.length_b   1.000
_cell.length_c   1.000
_cell.angle_alpha   90.00
_cell.angle_beta   90.00
_cell.angle_gamma   90.00
#
_symmetry.space_group_name_H-M   'P 1'
#
loop_
_entity.id
_entity.type
_entity.pdbx_description
1 polymer ?
#
loop_
_entity_poly.entity_id
_entity_poly.type
_entity_poly.pdbx_seq_one_letter_code
_entity_poly.pdbx_strand_id
1 'polypeptide(L)'
;MRIKGIIFVLGMMAGVATEAETTAGGSVPSENLFLPYGLYVHYGPMTMAADGGAGNSGGTSAQRFVSVVPDVRQWVQVAKDAGMAYVVLTVKHEGGFCLWDSPDYPQDVGSATGQKDIVRLFLTACRAAGLKAGVHYSIPDAYNEGQALYKGPVGVPYFTVIKKHITELHTKYKEIDIQLFDVAGRLSKAQKDELTAVIRKFNPRCTILGLSDESLGFRYEARSVNAGWAWKPGAKLTPAEQLQKDFAKFRSEGKSFLLNVGPDAQGRIPDEQIAVLTRLKELVDAEISPEAAQAAREGTEGTMVGIGVELDKAPGGLTIKRVMENSPADKAGLKDGQTITAINGAATRTMNLPDAIMLIRGPAGTEVELTISEAGGGSRKVRIQRDTVVVSGVRAKMLDSKVGLLTVNQVNKETAGKVRGALEIFTDMKAVGVILDLRNNQGGWYLGVRQIAGMMMGDSVPLWLLRETGKTQATVVQGEGAKIWTGPLVVLVNGKTGGGAELLAAGLQSSGRAKLMGQTTAGTAMLSSQTDPAGGGAGITAIGDFFTVADQKIYGVGIKPDMALEAGLTAEEALRKAIDILKTK
;
A
#
# COMPACT_ATOMS: atom_id res chain seq x y z
N MET A 1 52.89 -56.88 14.01
CA MET A 1 54.25 -56.41 13.65
C MET A 1 54.19 -54.88 13.44
N ARG A 2 55.18 -54.14 13.96
CA ARG A 2 55.23 -52.67 14.22
C ARG A 2 54.83 -51.76 13.03
N ILE A 3 53.88 -50.83 13.21
CA ILE A 3 53.98 -49.36 13.51
C ILE A 3 54.73 -48.50 12.46
N LYS A 4 54.03 -47.51 11.85
CA LYS A 4 54.30 -46.05 11.97
C LYS A 4 53.34 -45.22 11.08
N GLY A 5 52.61 -44.29 11.69
CA GLY A 5 51.99 -43.14 11.00
C GLY A 5 52.88 -41.89 11.13
N ILE A 6 52.57 -40.85 10.36
CA ILE A 6 52.95 -39.43 10.58
C ILE A 6 51.97 -38.54 9.77
N ILE A 7 51.45 -37.51 10.43
CA ILE A 7 50.76 -36.33 9.89
C ILE A 7 51.77 -35.17 9.97
N PHE A 8 51.83 -34.27 8.97
CA PHE A 8 51.91 -32.80 9.15
C PHE A 8 51.84 -32.00 7.84
N VAL A 9 51.35 -30.77 7.98
CA VAL A 9 51.02 -29.69 7.03
C VAL A 9 52.14 -28.63 6.99
N LEU A 10 52.37 -27.98 5.83
CA LEU A 10 52.82 -26.57 5.55
C LEU A 10 53.46 -26.56 4.13
N GLY A 11 53.41 -25.58 3.24
CA GLY A 11 52.93 -24.20 3.22
C GLY A 11 53.69 -23.41 2.13
N MET A 12 53.01 -22.43 1.49
CA MET A 12 53.54 -21.20 0.88
C MET A 12 54.29 -21.16 -0.48
N MET A 13 53.71 -20.40 -1.43
CA MET A 13 54.18 -19.10 -1.99
C MET A 13 54.25 -18.98 -3.53
N ALA A 14 53.52 -17.95 -4.00
CA ALA A 14 53.84 -16.95 -5.04
C ALA A 14 53.91 -17.33 -6.53
N GLY A 15 53.11 -16.62 -7.33
CA GLY A 15 53.26 -16.46 -8.77
C GLY A 15 52.29 -15.41 -9.32
N VAL A 16 52.82 -14.23 -9.67
CA VAL A 16 52.10 -13.09 -10.27
C VAL A 16 52.01 -13.26 -11.79
N ALA A 17 50.94 -12.68 -12.34
CA ALA A 17 50.37 -12.76 -13.68
C ALA A 17 51.26 -12.39 -14.88
N THR A 18 50.89 -12.94 -16.05
CA THR A 18 50.83 -12.24 -17.35
C THR A 18 49.70 -12.80 -18.22
N GLU A 19 49.13 -11.89 -19.01
CA GLU A 19 47.86 -11.93 -19.76
C GLU A 19 47.79 -12.94 -20.92
N ALA A 20 46.58 -13.42 -21.20
CA ALA A 20 46.10 -13.72 -22.55
C ALA A 20 44.58 -13.54 -22.60
N GLU A 21 44.12 -12.73 -23.56
CA GLU A 21 42.73 -12.46 -23.87
C GLU A 21 41.95 -13.75 -24.18
N THR A 22 40.79 -13.91 -23.53
CA THR A 22 39.69 -14.68 -24.09
C THR A 22 38.39 -13.92 -23.91
N THR A 23 37.81 -13.57 -25.04
CA THR A 23 36.44 -13.15 -25.30
C THR A 23 35.44 -13.67 -24.26
N ALA A 24 34.90 -12.77 -23.44
CA ALA A 24 33.69 -13.03 -22.67
C ALA A 24 32.60 -12.07 -23.14
N GLY A 25 31.76 -12.56 -24.05
CA GLY A 25 30.41 -12.06 -24.22
C GLY A 25 29.65 -12.28 -22.92
N GLY A 26 29.74 -11.31 -22.01
CA GLY A 26 28.90 -11.24 -20.83
C GLY A 26 27.60 -10.57 -21.20
N SER A 27 26.56 -11.35 -21.52
CA SER A 27 25.20 -10.88 -21.39
C SER A 27 25.00 -10.48 -19.93
N VAL A 28 24.98 -9.17 -19.66
CA VAL A 28 24.49 -8.65 -18.39
C VAL A 28 23.09 -9.25 -18.23
N PRO A 29 22.79 -10.02 -17.17
CA PRO A 29 21.44 -10.52 -16.96
C PRO A 29 20.54 -9.30 -16.84
N SER A 30 19.65 -9.11 -17.81
CA SER A 30 18.55 -8.17 -17.66
C SER A 30 17.71 -8.71 -16.50
N GLU A 31 17.83 -8.09 -15.33
CA GLU A 31 16.77 -8.18 -14.34
C GLU A 31 15.48 -7.85 -15.10
N ASN A 32 14.58 -8.82 -15.23
CA ASN A 32 13.25 -8.62 -15.80
C ASN A 32 12.56 -7.62 -14.88
N LEU A 33 12.75 -6.33 -15.18
CA LEU A 33 12.25 -5.23 -14.40
C LEU A 33 10.77 -5.07 -14.76
N PHE A 34 9.91 -5.93 -14.23
CA PHE A 34 8.48 -5.67 -14.30
C PHE A 34 8.19 -4.45 -13.43
N LEU A 35 7.96 -3.30 -14.06
CA LEU A 35 7.53 -2.07 -13.40
C LEU A 35 6.01 -1.97 -13.53
N PRO A 36 5.22 -2.46 -12.57
CA PRO A 36 3.78 -2.65 -12.79
C PRO A 36 3.04 -1.34 -13.07
N TYR A 37 3.41 -0.26 -12.37
CA TYR A 37 2.63 0.97 -12.37
C TYR A 37 3.48 2.20 -11.99
N GLY A 38 3.39 3.28 -12.78
CA GLY A 38 4.17 4.51 -12.58
C GLY A 38 3.38 5.78 -12.90
N LEU A 39 3.84 6.90 -12.35
CA LEU A 39 3.29 8.24 -12.65
C LEU A 39 4.06 8.85 -13.82
N TYR A 40 3.37 9.48 -14.76
CA TYR A 40 3.96 10.34 -15.78
C TYR A 40 3.51 11.78 -15.56
N VAL A 41 4.46 12.66 -15.29
CA VAL A 41 4.20 14.08 -15.02
C VAL A 41 4.47 14.87 -16.29
N HIS A 42 3.39 15.34 -16.90
CA HIS A 42 3.43 16.19 -18.08
C HIS A 42 3.31 17.65 -17.68
N TYR A 43 4.47 18.28 -17.49
CA TYR A 43 4.61 19.67 -17.07
C TYR A 43 5.60 20.42 -17.96
N GLY A 44 5.29 21.67 -18.26
CA GLY A 44 6.14 22.54 -19.07
C GLY A 44 5.35 23.70 -19.68
N PRO A 45 5.86 24.34 -20.74
CA PRO A 45 5.20 25.49 -21.37
C PRO A 45 3.76 25.21 -21.86
N MET A 46 3.46 23.97 -22.23
CA MET A 46 2.10 23.54 -22.62
C MET A 46 1.09 23.67 -21.48
N THR A 47 1.53 23.52 -20.22
CA THR A 47 0.71 23.73 -19.02
C THR A 47 0.27 25.19 -18.88
N MET A 48 1.08 26.12 -19.40
CA MET A 48 0.84 27.56 -19.30
C MET A 48 -0.04 28.10 -20.43
N ALA A 49 -0.38 27.26 -21.42
CA ALA A 49 -1.22 27.65 -22.54
C ALA A 49 -2.71 27.49 -22.20
N ALA A 50 -3.52 28.52 -22.48
CA ALA A 50 -4.95 28.55 -22.19
C ALA A 50 -5.76 27.43 -22.89
N ASP A 51 -5.22 26.81 -23.93
CA ASP A 51 -5.82 25.73 -24.70
C ASP A 51 -5.34 24.32 -24.28
N GLY A 52 -4.50 24.21 -23.26
CA GLY A 52 -3.89 22.94 -22.84
C GLY A 52 -2.95 22.36 -23.89
N GLY A 53 -2.26 23.20 -24.67
CA GLY A 53 -1.23 22.78 -25.62
C GLY A 53 -1.75 22.24 -26.96
N ALA A 54 -3.06 22.30 -27.24
CA ALA A 54 -3.64 21.87 -28.51
C ALA A 54 -3.23 22.75 -29.71
N GLY A 55 -2.72 23.96 -29.46
CA GLY A 55 -2.18 24.88 -30.45
C GLY A 55 -0.84 25.45 -30.01
N ASN A 56 0.25 24.74 -30.31
CA ASN A 56 1.59 25.33 -30.27
C ASN A 56 1.81 26.32 -31.46
N SER A 57 0.75 27.00 -31.90
CA SER A 57 0.67 27.73 -33.18
C SER A 57 0.75 29.25 -33.02
N GLY A 58 1.50 29.78 -32.05
CA GLY A 58 1.56 31.25 -31.92
C GLY A 58 2.57 31.90 -30.97
N GLY A 59 3.61 31.21 -30.49
CA GLY A 59 4.66 31.83 -29.67
C GLY A 59 5.72 30.84 -29.20
N THR A 60 6.94 31.31 -28.91
CA THR A 60 8.00 30.41 -28.42
C THR A 60 7.65 29.85 -27.05
N SER A 61 7.93 28.57 -26.84
CA SER A 61 7.64 27.84 -25.61
C SER A 61 8.32 28.47 -24.38
N ALA A 62 9.52 29.03 -24.54
CA ALA A 62 10.21 29.77 -23.48
C ALA A 62 9.47 31.01 -22.98
N GLN A 63 8.90 31.85 -23.86
CA GLN A 63 8.20 33.08 -23.46
C GLN A 63 6.91 32.81 -22.66
N ARG A 64 6.35 31.59 -22.78
CA ARG A 64 5.12 31.18 -22.10
C ARG A 64 5.39 30.58 -20.72
N PHE A 65 6.62 30.17 -20.43
CA PHE A 65 6.94 29.54 -19.16
C PHE A 65 7.10 30.60 -18.07
N VAL A 66 6.20 30.59 -17.08
CA VAL A 66 6.20 31.56 -15.98
C VAL A 66 7.09 31.07 -14.84
N SER A 67 7.71 32.00 -14.09
CA SER A 67 8.60 31.69 -12.96
C SER A 67 7.84 31.19 -11.72
N VAL A 68 7.24 30.01 -11.82
CA VAL A 68 6.72 29.25 -10.68
C VAL A 68 7.62 28.04 -10.46
N VAL A 69 8.13 27.88 -9.24
CA VAL A 69 8.87 26.67 -8.87
C VAL A 69 7.85 25.55 -8.61
N PRO A 70 7.85 24.46 -9.38
CA PRO A 70 6.85 23.41 -9.21
C PRO A 70 7.01 22.65 -7.89
N ASP A 71 5.89 22.16 -7.34
CA ASP A 71 5.88 21.32 -6.14
C ASP A 71 6.17 19.86 -6.50
N VAL A 72 7.42 19.61 -6.90
CA VAL A 72 7.90 18.26 -7.26
C VAL A 72 7.78 17.28 -6.09
N ARG A 73 7.75 17.76 -4.84
CA ARG A 73 7.56 16.91 -3.66
C ARG A 73 6.14 16.38 -3.60
N GLN A 74 5.14 17.24 -3.85
CA GLN A 74 3.74 16.80 -3.97
C GLN A 74 3.61 15.76 -5.08
N TRP A 75 4.26 15.94 -6.24
CA TRP A 75 4.14 14.99 -7.35
C TRP A 75 4.63 13.59 -6.98
N VAL A 76 5.80 13.54 -6.34
CA VAL A 76 6.41 12.27 -5.90
C VAL A 76 5.63 11.65 -4.75
N GLN A 77 5.12 12.47 -3.83
CA GLN A 77 4.29 11.98 -2.72
C GLN A 77 2.96 11.39 -3.25
N VAL A 78 2.31 12.05 -4.20
CA VAL A 78 1.10 11.55 -4.86
C VAL A 78 1.37 10.19 -5.54
N ALA A 79 2.49 10.03 -6.23
CA ALA A 79 2.87 8.75 -6.82
C ALA A 79 3.05 7.65 -5.76
N LYS A 80 3.71 7.99 -4.65
CA LYS A 80 3.94 7.06 -3.53
C LYS A 80 2.63 6.64 -2.86
N ASP A 81 1.75 7.62 -2.60
CA ASP A 81 0.45 7.39 -2.00
C ASP A 81 -0.46 6.56 -2.93
N ALA A 82 -0.32 6.74 -4.25
CA ALA A 82 -0.97 5.92 -5.28
C ALA A 82 -0.32 4.53 -5.49
N GLY A 83 0.70 4.17 -4.72
CA GLY A 83 1.34 2.84 -4.77
C GLY A 83 2.21 2.60 -6.01
N MET A 84 2.65 3.66 -6.68
CA MET A 84 3.47 3.58 -7.88
C MET A 84 4.94 3.32 -7.56
N ALA A 85 5.64 2.59 -8.44
CA ALA A 85 7.03 2.20 -8.24
C ALA A 85 8.05 3.20 -8.82
N TYR A 86 7.60 4.09 -9.70
CA TYR A 86 8.45 5.03 -10.42
C TYR A 86 7.66 6.26 -10.87
N VAL A 87 8.38 7.36 -11.12
CA VAL A 87 7.83 8.61 -11.67
C VAL A 87 8.65 9.03 -12.88
N VAL A 88 7.99 9.42 -13.96
CA VAL A 88 8.63 9.92 -15.19
C VAL A 88 8.26 11.39 -15.37
N LEU A 89 9.24 12.28 -15.57
CA LEU A 89 9.01 13.69 -15.87
C LEU A 89 9.24 13.99 -17.36
N THR A 90 8.33 14.71 -18.01
CA THR A 90 8.58 15.30 -19.33
C THR A 90 9.67 16.37 -19.23
N VAL A 91 10.90 16.05 -19.60
CA VAL A 91 12.02 17.02 -19.53
C VAL A 91 12.17 17.84 -20.80
N LYS A 92 11.72 17.29 -21.95
CA LYS A 92 11.53 18.00 -23.22
C LYS A 92 10.31 17.45 -23.96
N HIS A 93 9.40 18.33 -24.38
CA HIS A 93 8.26 17.99 -25.24
C HIS A 93 8.48 18.52 -26.68
N GLU A 94 7.41 18.55 -27.46
CA GLU A 94 7.37 18.97 -28.86
C GLU A 94 7.68 20.45 -29.09
N GLY A 95 7.56 21.29 -28.07
CA GLY A 95 7.91 22.71 -28.15
C GLY A 95 9.41 22.99 -28.10
N GLY A 96 10.25 21.95 -27.97
CA GLY A 96 11.71 22.08 -27.89
C GLY A 96 12.24 22.63 -26.56
N PHE A 97 11.38 22.90 -25.59
CA PHE A 97 11.75 23.50 -24.30
C PHE A 97 12.34 22.48 -23.33
N CYS A 98 13.49 22.79 -22.74
CA CYS A 98 14.19 21.95 -21.77
C CYS A 98 13.92 22.40 -20.32
N LEU A 99 13.57 21.46 -19.44
CA LEU A 99 13.37 21.72 -18.00
C LEU A 99 14.68 21.77 -17.18
N TRP A 100 15.83 21.82 -17.86
CA TRP A 100 17.17 22.00 -17.28
C TRP A 100 17.93 23.09 -18.05
N ASP A 101 18.87 23.75 -17.40
CA ASP A 101 19.81 24.72 -18.02
C ASP A 101 20.71 24.01 -19.05
N SER A 102 20.48 24.28 -20.33
CA SER A 102 21.16 23.70 -21.49
C SER A 102 22.08 24.76 -22.10
N PRO A 103 23.42 24.68 -21.89
CA PRO A 103 24.35 25.72 -22.35
C PRO A 103 24.18 26.04 -23.83
N ASP A 104 24.18 27.32 -24.17
CA ASP A 104 24.03 27.83 -25.54
C ASP A 104 22.71 27.41 -26.23
N TYR A 105 21.66 27.11 -25.44
CA TYR A 105 20.33 26.74 -25.96
C TYR A 105 19.22 27.61 -25.35
N PRO A 106 18.63 28.56 -26.09
CA PRO A 106 17.73 29.57 -25.51
C PRO A 106 16.34 29.05 -25.14
N GLN A 107 15.97 27.83 -25.56
CA GLN A 107 14.69 27.21 -25.20
C GLN A 107 14.83 26.33 -23.96
N ASP A 108 15.22 26.94 -22.85
CA ASP A 108 15.32 26.25 -21.58
C ASP A 108 14.80 27.07 -20.40
N VAL A 109 14.62 26.38 -19.27
CA VAL A 109 14.11 26.97 -18.03
C VAL A 109 15.00 28.09 -17.48
N GLY A 110 16.32 27.97 -17.62
CA GLY A 110 17.30 28.92 -17.13
C GLY A 110 17.19 30.27 -17.84
N SER A 111 17.17 30.21 -19.16
CA SER A 111 17.05 31.34 -20.07
C SER A 111 15.67 32.00 -20.00
N ALA A 112 14.61 31.19 -19.77
CA ALA A 112 13.23 31.70 -19.73
C ALA A 112 12.85 32.34 -18.39
N THR A 113 13.33 31.82 -17.25
CA THR A 113 12.80 32.20 -15.92
C THR A 113 13.85 32.53 -14.87
N GLY A 114 15.13 32.30 -15.15
CA GLY A 114 16.21 32.35 -14.16
C GLY A 114 16.27 31.13 -13.24
N GLN A 115 15.30 30.22 -13.29
CA GLN A 115 15.35 28.93 -12.59
C GLN A 115 16.17 27.94 -13.39
N LYS A 116 17.15 27.26 -12.78
CA LYS A 116 18.14 26.50 -13.55
C LYS A 116 17.89 25.00 -13.69
N ASP A 117 17.15 24.37 -12.78
CA ASP A 117 17.20 22.90 -12.73
C ASP A 117 15.97 22.23 -12.08
N ILE A 118 14.84 22.22 -12.79
CA ILE A 118 13.64 21.49 -12.35
C ILE A 118 13.91 19.98 -12.34
N VAL A 119 14.72 19.48 -13.27
CA VAL A 119 15.12 18.07 -13.34
C VAL A 119 15.82 17.62 -12.05
N ARG A 120 16.79 18.38 -11.53
CA ARG A 120 17.46 18.07 -10.25
C ARG A 120 16.50 18.07 -9.08
N LEU A 121 15.58 19.04 -9.00
CA LEU A 121 14.58 19.10 -7.93
C LEU A 121 13.73 17.83 -7.93
N PHE A 122 13.25 17.43 -9.11
CA PHE A 122 12.47 16.22 -9.31
C PHE A 122 13.23 14.93 -8.93
N LEU A 123 14.45 14.75 -9.45
CA LEU A 123 15.27 13.58 -9.16
C LEU A 123 15.61 13.47 -7.66
N THR A 124 15.87 14.60 -7.02
CA THR A 124 16.12 14.67 -5.56
C THR A 124 14.89 14.24 -4.77
N ALA A 125 13.70 14.68 -5.18
CA ALA A 125 12.44 14.29 -4.54
C ALA A 125 12.18 12.78 -4.69
N CYS A 126 12.37 12.21 -5.89
CA CYS A 126 12.22 10.77 -6.13
C CYS A 126 13.16 9.94 -5.25
N ARG A 127 14.45 10.31 -5.20
CA ARG A 127 15.44 9.65 -4.34
C ARG A 127 15.04 9.72 -2.86
N ALA A 128 14.60 10.89 -2.38
CA ALA A 128 14.16 11.06 -0.99
C ALA A 128 12.93 10.20 -0.65
N ALA A 129 12.04 9.96 -1.61
CA ALA A 129 10.86 9.13 -1.43
C ALA A 129 11.12 7.62 -1.59
N GLY A 130 12.28 7.24 -2.13
CA GLY A 130 12.63 5.86 -2.48
C GLY A 130 11.99 5.35 -3.79
N LEU A 131 11.58 6.26 -4.69
CA LEU A 131 10.99 5.92 -5.98
C LEU A 131 12.04 6.00 -7.09
N LYS A 132 11.92 5.12 -8.10
CA LYS A 132 12.75 5.21 -9.31
C LYS A 132 12.37 6.44 -10.12
N ALA A 133 13.38 7.15 -10.63
CA ALA A 133 13.19 8.40 -11.33
C ALA A 133 13.44 8.25 -12.83
N GLY A 134 12.45 8.65 -13.62
CA GLY A 134 12.49 8.60 -15.08
C GLY A 134 12.38 9.97 -15.72
N VAL A 135 12.91 10.09 -16.92
CA VAL A 135 12.76 11.28 -17.76
C VAL A 135 12.22 10.89 -19.13
N HIS A 136 11.33 11.73 -19.65
CA HIS A 136 10.73 11.61 -20.97
C HIS A 136 11.28 12.69 -21.89
N TYR A 137 11.75 12.28 -23.07
CA TYR A 137 12.26 13.15 -24.12
C TYR A 137 11.51 12.90 -25.44
N SER A 138 10.75 13.88 -25.89
CA SER A 138 10.00 13.80 -27.16
C SER A 138 10.89 14.18 -28.35
N ILE A 139 10.89 13.38 -29.41
CA ILE A 139 11.66 13.64 -30.64
C ILE A 139 11.10 14.79 -31.49
N PRO A 140 9.78 14.99 -31.66
CA PRO A 140 9.27 16.17 -32.37
C PRO A 140 9.73 17.46 -31.70
N ASP A 141 9.96 18.49 -32.51
CA ASP A 141 10.55 19.74 -32.02
C ASP A 141 10.27 20.93 -32.93
N ALA A 142 9.21 21.65 -32.61
CA ALA A 142 8.78 22.81 -33.39
C ALA A 142 9.81 23.94 -33.40
N TYR A 143 10.69 24.03 -32.40
CA TYR A 143 11.73 25.06 -32.36
C TYR A 143 12.87 24.76 -33.34
N ASN A 144 13.41 23.54 -33.29
CA ASN A 144 14.57 23.18 -34.10
C ASN A 144 14.21 22.76 -35.54
N GLU A 145 12.99 22.29 -35.77
CA GLU A 145 12.54 21.84 -37.09
C GLU A 145 11.50 22.77 -37.74
N GLY A 146 11.14 23.87 -37.07
CA GLY A 146 10.12 24.84 -37.52
C GLY A 146 8.68 24.36 -37.37
N GLN A 147 8.45 23.07 -37.10
CA GLN A 147 7.16 22.47 -36.80
C GLN A 147 7.34 21.14 -36.06
N ALA A 148 6.35 20.71 -35.28
CA ALA A 148 6.38 19.42 -34.60
C ALA A 148 6.12 18.28 -35.60
N LEU A 149 7.18 17.59 -36.02
CA LEU A 149 7.09 16.47 -36.96
C LEU A 149 6.97 15.13 -36.22
N TYR A 150 5.89 14.38 -36.50
CA TYR A 150 5.65 13.04 -35.93
C TYR A 150 6.05 11.89 -36.86
N LYS A 151 6.37 12.20 -38.11
CA LYS A 151 6.79 11.25 -39.15
C LYS A 151 7.96 11.82 -39.93
N GLY A 152 8.63 10.97 -40.69
CA GLY A 152 9.78 11.36 -41.51
C GLY A 152 11.09 11.38 -40.71
N PRO A 153 12.25 11.41 -41.40
CA PRO A 153 13.55 11.27 -40.77
C PRO A 153 13.93 12.50 -39.92
N VAL A 154 14.77 12.28 -38.92
CA VAL A 154 15.46 13.37 -38.20
C VAL A 154 16.73 13.75 -38.96
N GLY A 155 16.82 15.01 -39.40
CA GLY A 155 18.01 15.53 -40.10
C GLY A 155 19.23 15.67 -39.19
N VAL A 156 20.43 15.66 -39.78
CA VAL A 156 21.72 15.76 -39.05
C VAL A 156 21.82 16.97 -38.12
N PRO A 157 21.41 18.20 -38.53
CA PRO A 157 21.48 19.36 -37.65
C PRO A 157 20.68 19.17 -36.37
N TYR A 158 19.43 18.69 -36.48
CA TYR A 158 18.59 18.47 -35.32
C TYR A 158 19.04 17.26 -34.48
N PHE A 159 19.49 16.19 -35.11
CA PHE A 159 20.06 15.05 -34.38
C PHE A 159 21.28 15.45 -33.53
N THR A 160 22.08 16.41 -33.99
CA THR A 160 23.20 16.97 -33.22
C THR A 160 22.71 17.62 -31.92
N VAL A 161 21.58 18.34 -31.97
CA VAL A 161 20.92 18.92 -30.78
C VAL A 161 20.38 17.83 -29.85
N ILE A 162 19.71 16.81 -30.38
CA ILE A 162 19.23 15.67 -29.59
C ILE A 162 20.39 14.99 -28.86
N LYS A 163 21.47 14.68 -29.57
CA LYS A 163 22.67 14.05 -28.99
C LYS A 163 23.29 14.92 -27.89
N LYS A 164 23.35 16.24 -28.09
CA LYS A 164 23.78 17.19 -27.05
C LYS A 164 22.90 17.09 -25.82
N HIS A 165 21.58 17.18 -25.95
CA HIS A 165 20.64 17.10 -24.82
C HIS A 165 20.74 15.78 -24.05
N ILE A 166 20.78 14.64 -24.76
CA ILE A 166 20.91 13.32 -24.11
C ILE A 166 22.27 13.19 -23.40
N THR A 167 23.35 13.71 -24.01
CA THR A 167 24.66 13.75 -23.34
C THR A 167 24.60 14.58 -22.06
N GLU A 168 23.97 15.74 -22.09
CA GLU A 168 23.81 16.60 -20.91
C GLU A 168 22.99 15.93 -19.81
N LEU A 169 21.83 15.35 -20.14
CA LEU A 169 20.98 14.68 -19.15
C LEU A 169 21.75 13.59 -18.41
N HIS A 170 22.46 12.72 -19.13
CA HIS A 170 23.14 11.57 -18.51
C HIS A 170 24.51 11.92 -17.91
N THR A 171 25.10 13.07 -18.22
CA THR A 171 26.31 13.57 -17.54
C THR A 171 25.99 14.37 -16.28
N LYS A 172 24.94 15.21 -16.32
CA LYS A 172 24.51 16.06 -15.20
C LYS A 172 23.73 15.28 -14.13
N TYR A 173 22.98 14.25 -14.55
CA TYR A 173 22.02 13.53 -13.72
C TYR A 173 22.26 12.01 -13.79
N LYS A 174 23.13 11.50 -12.91
CA LYS A 174 23.39 10.06 -12.81
C LYS A 174 22.26 9.29 -12.14
N GLU A 175 21.33 10.02 -11.54
CA GLU A 175 20.11 9.55 -10.86
C GLU A 175 18.99 9.09 -11.80
N ILE A 176 19.14 9.26 -13.11
CA ILE A 176 18.11 8.85 -14.05
C ILE A 176 18.09 7.31 -14.14
N ASP A 177 17.06 6.70 -13.56
CA ASP A 177 16.83 5.26 -13.63
C ASP A 177 16.19 4.85 -14.97
N ILE A 178 15.37 5.72 -15.57
CA ILE A 178 14.61 5.45 -16.79
C ILE A 178 14.74 6.62 -17.77
N GLN A 179 15.15 6.36 -19.00
CA GLN A 179 15.12 7.31 -20.11
C GLN A 179 14.10 6.82 -21.13
N LEU A 180 13.02 7.58 -21.31
CA LEU A 180 11.95 7.26 -22.25
C LEU A 180 11.99 8.24 -23.43
N PHE A 181 12.00 7.69 -24.64
CA PHE A 181 11.94 8.45 -25.88
C PHE A 181 10.58 8.31 -26.54
N ASP A 182 9.98 9.45 -26.87
CA ASP A 182 8.70 9.53 -27.55
C ASP A 182 8.88 9.86 -29.04
N VAL A 183 8.09 9.22 -29.89
CA VAL A 183 8.18 9.29 -31.37
C VAL A 183 9.57 8.94 -31.94
N ALA A 184 10.29 8.04 -31.27
CA ALA A 184 11.61 7.55 -31.71
C ALA A 184 11.61 6.81 -33.05
N GLY A 185 10.44 6.51 -33.64
CA GLY A 185 10.32 5.95 -34.99
C GLY A 185 10.91 6.84 -36.09
N ARG A 186 11.10 8.15 -35.82
CA ARG A 186 11.76 9.08 -36.75
C ARG A 186 13.29 8.94 -36.81
N LEU A 187 13.89 8.36 -35.77
CA LEU A 187 15.34 8.15 -35.71
C LEU A 187 15.74 6.93 -36.54
N SER A 188 16.79 7.07 -37.34
CA SER A 188 17.41 5.96 -38.03
C SER A 188 18.01 4.96 -37.03
N LYS A 189 18.27 3.72 -37.48
CA LYS A 189 18.97 2.72 -36.65
C LYS A 189 20.31 3.25 -36.14
N ALA A 190 21.11 3.90 -36.99
CA ALA A 190 22.40 4.46 -36.60
C ALA A 190 22.25 5.55 -35.53
N GLN A 191 21.25 6.42 -35.66
CA GLN A 191 20.96 7.46 -34.66
C GLN A 191 20.54 6.84 -33.31
N LYS A 192 19.71 5.80 -33.32
CA LYS A 192 19.30 5.06 -32.12
C LYS A 192 20.48 4.36 -31.43
N ASP A 193 21.33 3.71 -32.20
CA ASP A 193 22.54 3.05 -31.70
C ASP A 193 23.49 4.07 -31.05
N GLU A 194 23.64 5.25 -31.66
CA GLU A 194 24.49 6.32 -31.15
C GLU A 194 23.95 6.92 -29.83
N LEU A 195 22.65 7.20 -29.74
CA LEU A 195 22.04 7.66 -28.49
C LEU A 195 22.15 6.59 -27.39
N THR A 196 21.94 5.32 -27.74
CA THR A 196 22.11 4.20 -26.79
C THR A 196 23.54 4.14 -26.27
N ALA A 197 24.55 4.28 -27.15
CA ALA A 197 25.95 4.30 -26.75
C ALA A 197 26.28 5.47 -25.82
N VAL A 198 25.75 6.67 -26.09
CA VAL A 198 25.92 7.84 -25.22
C VAL A 198 25.35 7.59 -23.83
N ILE A 199 24.11 7.08 -23.74
CA ILE A 199 23.47 6.80 -22.45
C ILE A 199 24.26 5.75 -21.67
N ARG A 200 24.63 4.64 -22.33
CA ARG A 200 25.38 3.55 -21.69
C ARG A 200 26.75 4.00 -21.19
N LYS A 201 27.41 4.92 -21.90
CA LYS A 201 28.70 5.49 -21.49
C LYS A 201 28.63 6.24 -20.16
N PHE A 202 27.59 7.05 -19.95
CA PHE A 202 27.50 7.94 -18.77
C PHE A 202 26.60 7.40 -17.65
N ASN A 203 25.61 6.60 -18.01
CA ASN A 203 24.65 5.98 -17.09
C ASN A 203 24.36 4.53 -17.52
N PRO A 204 25.29 3.59 -17.25
CA PRO A 204 25.19 2.20 -17.73
C PRO A 204 23.98 1.45 -17.16
N ARG A 205 23.46 1.87 -15.99
CA ARG A 205 22.32 1.25 -15.30
C ARG A 205 20.97 1.79 -15.73
N CYS A 206 20.93 2.83 -16.55
CA CYS A 206 19.67 3.43 -17.02
C CYS A 206 18.85 2.46 -17.87
N THR A 207 17.56 2.35 -17.60
CA THR A 207 16.61 1.64 -18.47
C THR A 207 16.26 2.57 -19.65
N ILE A 208 16.52 2.14 -20.88
CA ILE A 208 16.26 2.94 -22.08
C ILE A 208 14.99 2.41 -22.75
N LEU A 209 14.00 3.27 -22.93
CA LEU A 209 12.71 2.94 -23.55
C LEU A 209 12.54 3.76 -24.85
N GLY A 210 12.07 3.11 -25.91
CA GLY A 210 11.74 3.75 -27.19
C GLY A 210 12.84 3.74 -28.27
N LEU A 211 14.12 3.48 -27.94
CA LEU A 211 15.21 3.49 -28.93
C LEU A 211 15.55 2.14 -29.58
N SER A 212 15.20 1.00 -28.99
CA SER A 212 15.57 -0.32 -29.52
C SER A 212 14.37 -1.23 -29.78
N ASP A 213 14.47 -1.95 -30.90
CA ASP A 213 13.62 -3.01 -31.44
C ASP A 213 13.18 -4.05 -30.39
N GLU A 214 12.04 -4.72 -30.62
CA GLU A 214 11.17 -5.51 -29.71
C GLU A 214 11.83 -6.59 -28.81
N SER A 215 13.14 -6.72 -28.81
CA SER A 215 13.96 -7.76 -28.20
C SER A 215 14.30 -7.62 -26.71
N LEU A 216 13.84 -6.57 -26.01
CA LEU A 216 14.03 -6.41 -24.55
C LEU A 216 12.74 -6.52 -23.72
N GLY A 217 11.61 -6.86 -24.34
CA GLY A 217 10.39 -7.28 -23.62
C GLY A 217 9.70 -6.22 -22.76
N PHE A 218 10.26 -5.03 -22.58
CA PHE A 218 9.63 -3.95 -21.81
C PHE A 218 8.67 -3.16 -22.69
N ARG A 219 7.39 -3.58 -22.67
CA ARG A 219 6.28 -2.89 -23.32
C ARG A 219 5.61 -2.01 -22.27
N TYR A 220 5.48 -0.71 -22.54
CA TYR A 220 4.67 0.18 -21.69
C TYR A 220 3.47 0.70 -22.47
N GLU A 221 2.38 0.93 -21.78
CA GLU A 221 1.21 1.60 -22.32
C GLU A 221 0.87 2.77 -21.41
N ALA A 222 0.48 3.87 -22.04
CA ALA A 222 0.15 5.08 -21.32
C ALA A 222 -1.34 5.41 -21.42
N ARG A 223 -1.89 5.90 -20.31
CA ARG A 223 -3.19 6.56 -20.24
C ARG A 223 -3.02 7.88 -19.52
N SER A 224 -4.04 8.71 -19.58
CA SER A 224 -4.02 10.00 -18.92
C SER A 224 -5.24 10.19 -18.04
N VAL A 225 -5.02 10.72 -16.85
CA VAL A 225 -6.08 11.25 -15.98
C VAL A 225 -6.74 12.44 -16.67
N ASN A 226 -5.97 13.29 -17.34
CA ASN A 226 -6.50 14.37 -18.18
C ASN A 226 -6.76 13.84 -19.60
N ALA A 227 -8.00 13.84 -20.09
CA ALA A 227 -8.29 13.32 -21.44
C ALA A 227 -7.50 14.02 -22.57
N GLY A 228 -7.04 15.26 -22.35
CA GLY A 228 -6.19 16.04 -23.25
C GLY A 228 -4.67 15.92 -22.99
N TRP A 229 -4.23 15.00 -22.13
CA TRP A 229 -2.85 14.82 -21.65
C TRP A 229 -2.26 15.98 -20.85
N ALA A 230 -2.16 17.16 -21.45
CA ALA A 230 -1.78 18.35 -20.72
C ALA A 230 -2.91 18.81 -19.79
N TRP A 231 -2.54 19.54 -18.75
CA TRP A 231 -3.51 20.19 -17.88
C TRP A 231 -4.22 21.32 -18.62
N LYS A 232 -5.53 21.45 -18.37
CA LYS A 232 -6.31 22.63 -18.70
C LYS A 232 -7.43 22.82 -17.68
N PRO A 233 -7.84 24.06 -17.37
CA PRO A 233 -8.99 24.30 -16.50
C PRO A 233 -10.24 23.59 -17.03
N GLY A 234 -10.94 22.88 -16.14
CA GLY A 234 -12.17 22.15 -16.51
C GLY A 234 -11.97 20.98 -17.47
N ALA A 235 -10.74 20.45 -17.59
CA ALA A 235 -10.49 19.24 -18.36
C ALA A 235 -11.40 18.10 -17.90
N LYS A 236 -12.00 17.38 -18.85
CA LYS A 236 -12.67 16.12 -18.53
C LYS A 236 -11.63 15.10 -18.07
N LEU A 237 -11.85 14.56 -16.87
CA LEU A 237 -10.99 13.52 -16.32
C LEU A 237 -11.44 12.14 -16.80
N THR A 238 -10.47 11.25 -16.98
CA THR A 238 -10.72 9.83 -17.23
C THR A 238 -11.15 9.17 -15.92
N PRO A 239 -12.31 8.49 -15.87
CA PRO A 239 -12.76 7.80 -14.66
C PRO A 239 -11.77 6.73 -14.21
N ALA A 240 -11.61 6.59 -12.90
CA ALA A 240 -10.69 5.61 -12.30
C ALA A 240 -11.05 4.16 -12.70
N GLU A 241 -12.33 3.84 -12.85
CA GLU A 241 -12.82 2.52 -13.27
C GLU A 241 -12.41 2.19 -14.71
N GLN A 242 -12.33 3.19 -15.59
CA GLN A 242 -11.82 3.00 -16.93
C GLN A 242 -10.31 2.78 -16.92
N LEU A 243 -9.58 3.55 -16.11
CA LEU A 243 -8.14 3.39 -15.94
C LEU A 243 -7.77 2.06 -15.30
N GLN A 244 -8.61 1.52 -14.39
CA GLN A 244 -8.42 0.19 -13.82
C GLN A 244 -8.58 -0.90 -14.88
N LYS A 245 -9.57 -0.81 -15.77
CA LYS A 245 -9.71 -1.77 -16.88
C LYS A 245 -8.50 -1.74 -17.81
N ASP A 246 -7.99 -0.54 -18.11
CA ASP A 246 -6.76 -0.37 -18.90
C ASP A 246 -5.56 -0.98 -18.16
N PHE A 247 -5.41 -0.73 -16.85
CA PHE A 247 -4.36 -1.31 -16.02
C PHE A 247 -4.41 -2.85 -16.02
N ALA A 248 -5.58 -3.43 -15.75
CA ALA A 248 -5.83 -4.88 -15.76
C ALA A 248 -5.41 -5.51 -17.09
N LYS A 249 -5.86 -4.90 -18.19
CA LYS A 249 -5.53 -5.32 -19.56
C LYS A 249 -4.02 -5.29 -19.79
N PHE A 250 -3.36 -4.17 -19.54
CA PHE A 250 -1.92 -4.04 -19.79
C PHE A 250 -1.09 -4.97 -18.92
N ARG A 251 -1.46 -5.13 -17.66
CA ARG A 251 -0.86 -6.11 -16.77
C ARG A 251 -0.98 -7.53 -17.35
N SER A 252 -2.16 -7.94 -17.82
CA SER A 252 -2.37 -9.27 -18.43
C SER A 252 -1.56 -9.46 -19.73
N GLU A 253 -1.25 -8.38 -20.44
CA GLU A 253 -0.40 -8.39 -21.63
C GLU A 253 1.11 -8.33 -21.28
N GLY A 254 1.46 -8.35 -20.00
CA GLY A 254 2.85 -8.23 -19.51
C GLY A 254 3.45 -6.83 -19.71
N LYS A 255 2.61 -5.81 -19.88
CA LYS A 255 3.02 -4.42 -20.14
C LYS A 255 3.01 -3.60 -18.86
N SER A 256 3.97 -2.69 -18.72
CA SER A 256 3.99 -1.65 -17.69
C SER A 256 2.93 -0.59 -17.96
N PHE A 257 2.24 -0.14 -16.91
CA PHE A 257 1.27 0.94 -17.02
C PHE A 257 1.86 2.27 -16.55
N LEU A 258 1.79 3.29 -17.41
CA LEU A 258 2.25 4.64 -17.12
C LEU A 258 1.08 5.62 -17.15
N LEU A 259 0.79 6.26 -16.03
CA LEU A 259 -0.38 7.11 -15.90
C LEU A 259 0.00 8.59 -15.89
N ASN A 260 -0.41 9.28 -16.95
CA ASN A 260 -0.18 10.70 -17.14
C ASN A 260 -1.07 11.57 -16.24
N VAL A 261 -0.46 12.54 -15.57
CA VAL A 261 -1.08 13.68 -14.91
C VAL A 261 -0.49 14.98 -15.42
N GLY A 262 -1.28 16.04 -15.38
CA GLY A 262 -0.83 17.38 -15.69
C GLY A 262 -0.89 18.26 -14.45
N PRO A 263 0.24 18.68 -13.87
CA PRO A 263 0.23 19.76 -12.89
C PRO A 263 -0.37 21.03 -13.49
N ASP A 264 -0.98 21.86 -12.66
CA ASP A 264 -1.53 23.16 -13.03
C ASP A 264 -0.46 24.22 -13.27
N ALA A 265 -0.89 25.44 -13.59
CA ALA A 265 -0.01 26.60 -13.77
C ALA A 265 0.79 26.97 -12.51
N GLN A 266 0.36 26.49 -11.33
CA GLN A 266 1.06 26.65 -10.05
C GLN A 266 2.07 25.52 -9.81
N GLY A 267 2.19 24.57 -10.75
CA GLY A 267 3.10 23.43 -10.66
C GLY A 267 2.66 22.41 -9.62
N ARG A 268 1.37 22.31 -9.32
CA ARG A 268 0.78 21.33 -8.39
C ARG A 268 -0.11 20.36 -9.15
N ILE A 269 -0.16 19.10 -8.73
CA ILE A 269 -1.19 18.18 -9.24
C ILE A 269 -2.53 18.61 -8.59
N PRO A 270 -3.55 18.95 -9.40
CA PRO A 270 -4.86 19.34 -8.88
C PRO A 270 -5.53 18.22 -8.06
N ASP A 271 -6.31 18.61 -7.05
CA ASP A 271 -6.96 17.68 -6.11
C ASP A 271 -7.91 16.72 -6.83
N GLU A 272 -8.58 17.16 -7.90
CA GLU A 272 -9.46 16.30 -8.70
C GLU A 272 -8.70 15.18 -9.44
N GLN A 273 -7.45 15.43 -9.85
CA GLN A 273 -6.61 14.38 -10.43
C GLN A 273 -6.08 13.44 -9.34
N ILE A 274 -5.72 13.98 -8.17
CA ILE A 274 -5.32 13.17 -7.00
C ILE A 274 -6.47 12.24 -6.58
N ALA A 275 -7.71 12.73 -6.56
CA ALA A 275 -8.88 11.91 -6.24
C ALA A 275 -9.05 10.72 -7.21
N VAL A 276 -8.80 10.93 -8.52
CA VAL A 276 -8.81 9.84 -9.51
C VAL A 276 -7.69 8.83 -9.23
N LEU A 277 -6.49 9.28 -8.90
CA LEU A 277 -5.36 8.41 -8.57
C LEU A 277 -5.60 7.60 -7.29
N THR A 278 -6.12 8.24 -6.25
CA THR A 278 -6.50 7.57 -4.99
C THR A 278 -7.55 6.49 -5.26
N ARG A 279 -8.59 6.83 -6.02
CA ARG A 279 -9.62 5.87 -6.40
C ARG A 279 -9.07 4.71 -7.23
N LEU A 280 -8.19 5.00 -8.18
CA LEU A 280 -7.55 3.97 -8.99
C LEU A 280 -6.69 3.04 -8.13
N LYS A 281 -5.94 3.56 -7.16
CA LYS A 281 -5.20 2.73 -6.20
C LYS A 281 -6.13 1.78 -5.45
N GLU A 282 -7.25 2.26 -4.93
CA GLU A 282 -8.21 1.40 -4.22
C GLU A 282 -8.70 0.24 -5.12
N LEU A 283 -9.02 0.56 -6.37
CA LEU A 283 -9.49 -0.43 -7.35
C LEU A 283 -8.38 -1.44 -7.72
N VAL A 284 -7.15 -0.95 -7.92
CA VAL A 284 -5.98 -1.77 -8.23
C VAL A 284 -5.60 -2.66 -7.06
N ASP A 285 -5.59 -2.15 -5.83
CA ASP A 285 -5.30 -2.95 -4.63
C ASP A 285 -6.34 -4.07 -4.46
N ALA A 286 -7.62 -3.78 -4.73
CA ALA A 286 -8.69 -4.76 -4.70
C ALA A 286 -8.56 -5.85 -5.78
N GLU A 287 -8.01 -5.51 -6.95
CA GLU A 287 -7.80 -6.42 -8.07
C GLU A 287 -6.53 -7.28 -7.94
N ILE A 288 -5.43 -6.68 -7.47
CA ILE A 288 -4.12 -7.36 -7.33
C ILE A 288 -4.14 -8.32 -6.15
N SER A 289 -4.96 -8.03 -5.14
CA SER A 289 -5.15 -8.93 -4.01
C SER A 289 -6.63 -9.22 -3.80
N PRO A 290 -7.24 -10.04 -4.68
CA PRO A 290 -8.54 -10.62 -4.43
C PRO A 290 -8.54 -11.35 -3.09
N GLU A 291 -7.39 -11.89 -2.65
CA GLU A 291 -7.21 -12.55 -1.35
C GLU A 291 -7.08 -11.58 -0.17
N ALA A 292 -6.64 -10.33 -0.33
CA ALA A 292 -6.69 -9.34 0.75
C ALA A 292 -8.07 -8.68 0.82
N ALA A 293 -8.74 -8.48 -0.32
CA ALA A 293 -10.14 -8.10 -0.37
C ALA A 293 -11.04 -9.22 0.18
N GLN A 294 -10.74 -10.48 -0.15
CA GLN A 294 -11.35 -11.66 0.41
C GLN A 294 -10.94 -11.86 1.86
N ALA A 295 -9.70 -11.63 2.30
CA ALA A 295 -9.31 -11.68 3.71
C ALA A 295 -9.93 -10.54 4.54
N ALA A 296 -10.25 -9.40 3.92
CA ALA A 296 -11.04 -8.35 4.53
C ALA A 296 -12.52 -8.80 4.67
N ARG A 297 -13.10 -9.42 3.63
CA ARG A 297 -14.46 -10.01 3.64
C ARG A 297 -14.57 -11.20 4.62
N GLU A 298 -13.67 -12.16 4.54
CA GLU A 298 -13.49 -13.32 5.42
C GLU A 298 -13.15 -12.89 6.86
N GLY A 299 -12.36 -11.84 7.06
CA GLY A 299 -12.21 -11.18 8.35
C GLY A 299 -13.55 -10.63 8.88
N THR A 300 -14.42 -10.16 8.00
CA THR A 300 -15.78 -9.76 8.38
C THR A 300 -16.67 -10.98 8.69
N GLU A 301 -16.35 -12.18 8.16
CA GLU A 301 -17.09 -13.44 8.36
C GLU A 301 -16.49 -14.39 9.41
N GLY A 302 -15.27 -14.14 9.92
CA GLY A 302 -14.62 -14.94 10.96
C GLY A 302 -13.86 -16.17 10.49
N THR A 303 -13.77 -16.36 9.18
CA THR A 303 -13.00 -17.43 8.53
C THR A 303 -11.70 -16.86 8.00
N MET A 304 -10.65 -17.67 7.89
CA MET A 304 -9.42 -17.31 7.17
C MET A 304 -8.88 -18.57 6.49
N VAL A 305 -8.41 -18.49 5.25
CA VAL A 305 -7.74 -19.65 4.64
C VAL A 305 -6.24 -19.63 4.95
N GLY A 306 -5.73 -20.70 5.57
CA GLY A 306 -4.33 -20.83 5.96
C GLY A 306 -4.06 -22.05 6.83
N ILE A 307 -3.04 -21.97 7.69
CA ILE A 307 -2.68 -23.07 8.58
C ILE A 307 -3.10 -22.85 10.04
N GLY A 308 -3.53 -21.64 10.42
CA GLY A 308 -4.03 -21.33 11.76
C GLY A 308 -2.93 -21.16 12.82
N VAL A 309 -1.96 -20.29 12.54
CA VAL A 309 -0.92 -19.89 13.49
C VAL A 309 -0.86 -18.38 13.65
N GLU A 310 -0.53 -17.91 14.85
CA GLU A 310 -0.07 -16.55 15.12
C GLU A 310 1.45 -16.55 15.21
N LEU A 311 2.08 -15.56 14.59
CA LEU A 311 3.54 -15.44 14.49
C LEU A 311 4.01 -14.17 15.18
N ASP A 312 5.16 -14.26 15.83
CA ASP A 312 5.93 -13.12 16.30
C ASP A 312 7.32 -13.12 15.63
N LYS A 313 7.95 -11.94 15.57
CA LYS A 313 9.32 -11.80 15.07
C LYS A 313 10.31 -11.95 16.22
N ALA A 314 11.33 -12.78 16.03
CA ALA A 314 12.41 -13.00 17.00
C ALA A 314 13.80 -12.82 16.34
N PRO A 315 14.87 -12.58 17.11
CA PRO A 315 16.22 -12.41 16.56
C PRO A 315 16.74 -13.61 15.73
N GLY A 316 16.20 -14.81 15.96
CA GLY A 316 16.55 -16.05 15.27
C GLY A 316 15.68 -16.44 14.07
N GLY A 317 14.64 -15.65 13.74
CA GLY A 317 13.65 -15.97 12.70
C GLY A 317 12.23 -15.62 13.12
N LEU A 318 11.26 -16.44 12.72
CA LEU A 318 9.86 -16.30 13.11
C LEU A 318 9.52 -17.32 14.19
N THR A 319 8.82 -16.89 15.23
CA THR A 319 8.36 -17.77 16.31
C THR A 319 6.86 -17.94 16.21
N ILE A 320 6.38 -19.17 16.38
CA ILE A 320 4.96 -19.47 16.54
C ILE A 320 4.55 -18.96 17.92
N LYS A 321 3.84 -17.84 17.94
CA LYS A 321 3.27 -17.29 19.16
C LYS A 321 2.18 -18.21 19.69
N ARG A 322 1.31 -18.68 18.79
CA ARG A 322 0.16 -19.51 19.11
C ARG A 322 -0.25 -20.38 17.93
N VAL A 323 -0.60 -21.63 18.22
CA VAL A 323 -1.30 -22.53 17.31
C VAL A 323 -2.80 -22.49 17.63
N MET A 324 -3.63 -22.30 16.61
CA MET A 324 -5.07 -22.28 16.79
C MET A 324 -5.60 -23.71 16.98
N GLU A 325 -6.41 -23.95 18.00
CA GLU A 325 -7.00 -25.27 18.26
C GLU A 325 -7.83 -25.75 17.07
N ASN A 326 -7.74 -27.05 16.75
CA ASN A 326 -8.39 -27.71 15.61
C ASN A 326 -7.95 -27.22 14.21
N SER A 327 -6.95 -26.34 14.12
CA SER A 327 -6.41 -25.85 12.85
C SER A 327 -5.54 -26.89 12.13
N PRO A 328 -5.22 -26.69 10.84
CA PRO A 328 -4.24 -27.53 10.14
C PRO A 328 -2.88 -27.60 10.84
N ALA A 329 -2.39 -26.49 11.42
CA ALA A 329 -1.15 -26.47 12.18
C ALA A 329 -1.20 -27.30 13.46
N ASP A 330 -2.34 -27.28 14.16
CA ASP A 330 -2.58 -28.09 15.36
C ASP A 330 -2.58 -29.59 15.01
N LYS A 331 -3.31 -29.96 13.95
CA LYS A 331 -3.34 -31.33 13.40
C LYS A 331 -1.96 -31.79 12.92
N ALA A 332 -1.13 -30.86 12.42
CA ALA A 332 0.25 -31.13 12.01
C ALA A 332 1.24 -31.18 13.20
N GLY A 333 0.77 -31.02 14.44
CA GLY A 333 1.57 -31.13 15.65
C GLY A 333 2.51 -29.96 15.90
N LEU A 334 2.24 -28.79 15.31
CA LEU A 334 2.93 -27.57 15.68
C LEU A 334 2.57 -27.16 17.10
N LYS A 335 3.49 -26.48 17.78
CA LYS A 335 3.33 -26.02 19.16
C LYS A 335 3.80 -24.57 19.31
N ASP A 336 3.18 -23.90 20.27
CA ASP A 336 3.56 -22.55 20.70
C ASP A 336 5.05 -22.51 21.09
N GLY A 337 5.71 -21.40 20.78
CA GLY A 337 7.14 -21.17 21.04
C GLY A 337 8.10 -21.77 20.00
N GLN A 338 7.64 -22.60 19.07
CA GLN A 338 8.51 -23.18 18.02
C GLN A 338 9.02 -22.11 17.05
N THR A 339 10.27 -22.25 16.60
CA THR A 339 10.89 -21.32 15.63
C THR A 339 10.84 -21.87 14.22
N ILE A 340 10.26 -21.11 13.30
CA ILE A 340 10.24 -21.37 11.86
C ILE A 340 11.49 -20.75 11.24
N THR A 341 12.37 -21.57 10.66
CA THR A 341 13.64 -21.15 10.05
C THR A 341 13.56 -21.03 8.52
N ALA A 342 12.61 -21.73 7.88
CA ALA A 342 12.31 -21.56 6.45
C ALA A 342 10.83 -21.83 6.12
N ILE A 343 10.33 -21.18 5.07
CA ILE A 343 8.99 -21.39 4.49
C ILE A 343 9.18 -21.68 3.01
N ASN A 344 8.74 -22.85 2.53
CA ASN A 344 8.97 -23.33 1.17
C ASN A 344 10.44 -23.24 0.72
N GLY A 345 11.36 -23.50 1.64
CA GLY A 345 12.82 -23.39 1.42
C GLY A 345 13.40 -21.98 1.52
N ALA A 346 12.58 -20.92 1.58
CA ALA A 346 13.05 -19.55 1.78
C ALA A 346 13.35 -19.29 3.27
N ALA A 347 14.56 -18.84 3.58
CA ALA A 347 14.99 -18.58 4.96
C ALA A 347 14.21 -17.43 5.61
N THR A 348 13.76 -17.61 6.85
CA THR A 348 12.93 -16.61 7.56
C THR A 348 13.75 -15.56 8.31
N ARG A 349 15.06 -15.77 8.50
CA ARG A 349 15.92 -14.89 9.31
C ARG A 349 15.93 -13.43 8.84
N THR A 350 15.95 -13.21 7.52
CA THR A 350 15.93 -11.88 6.90
C THR A 350 14.52 -11.45 6.45
N MET A 351 13.52 -12.32 6.61
CA MET A 351 12.16 -12.08 6.13
C MET A 351 11.43 -11.11 7.07
N ASN A 352 10.62 -10.22 6.49
CA ASN A 352 9.69 -9.41 7.27
C ASN A 352 8.42 -10.23 7.59
N LEU A 353 7.67 -9.82 8.62
CA LEU A 353 6.49 -10.57 9.06
C LEU A 353 5.38 -10.62 7.97
N PRO A 354 5.09 -9.53 7.23
CA PRO A 354 4.17 -9.57 6.10
C PRO A 354 4.51 -10.61 5.01
N ASP A 355 5.76 -10.66 4.54
CA ASP A 355 6.19 -11.60 3.50
C ASP A 355 6.03 -13.05 3.96
N ALA A 356 6.33 -13.32 5.22
CA ALA A 356 6.14 -14.63 5.81
C ALA A 356 4.67 -15.05 5.87
N ILE A 357 3.78 -14.11 6.23
CA ILE A 357 2.34 -14.34 6.21
C ILE A 357 1.88 -14.67 4.79
N MET A 358 2.38 -13.96 3.77
CA MET A 358 2.04 -14.23 2.37
C MET A 358 2.47 -15.63 1.91
N LEU A 359 3.65 -16.11 2.33
CA LEU A 359 4.13 -17.45 1.98
C LEU A 359 3.38 -18.58 2.72
N ILE A 360 2.97 -18.32 3.96
CA ILE A 360 2.22 -19.27 4.79
C ILE A 360 0.77 -19.37 4.34
N ARG A 361 0.18 -18.26 3.90
CA ARG A 361 -1.15 -18.23 3.29
C ARG A 361 -1.12 -18.75 1.85
N GLY A 362 -2.30 -19.05 1.33
CA GLY A 362 -2.51 -19.62 0.00
C GLY A 362 -3.88 -20.29 -0.09
N PRO A 363 -4.30 -20.72 -1.29
CA PRO A 363 -5.63 -21.28 -1.51
C PRO A 363 -5.89 -22.54 -0.66
N ALA A 364 -7.14 -22.77 -0.27
CA ALA A 364 -7.53 -23.96 0.47
C ALA A 364 -7.20 -25.22 -0.33
N GLY A 365 -6.75 -26.27 0.34
CA GLY A 365 -6.30 -27.52 -0.29
C GLY A 365 -4.86 -27.50 -0.81
N THR A 366 -4.20 -26.34 -0.92
CA THR A 366 -2.77 -26.26 -1.28
C THR A 366 -1.87 -26.49 -0.07
N GLU A 367 -0.60 -26.84 -0.28
CA GLU A 367 0.34 -27.12 0.81
C GLU A 367 1.37 -26.00 1.04
N VAL A 368 1.81 -25.85 2.29
CA VAL A 368 3.01 -25.11 2.68
C VAL A 368 3.99 -26.04 3.39
N GLU A 369 5.28 -25.91 3.10
CA GLU A 369 6.35 -26.60 3.82
C GLU A 369 7.03 -25.63 4.79
N LEU A 370 6.96 -25.92 6.09
CA LEU A 370 7.66 -25.19 7.14
C LEU A 370 8.87 -25.97 7.62
N THR A 371 9.99 -25.29 7.83
CA THR A 371 11.16 -25.86 8.52
C THR A 371 11.19 -25.33 9.95
N ILE A 372 11.09 -26.23 10.93
CA ILE A 372 11.03 -25.92 12.36
C ILE A 372 12.36 -26.26 13.01
N SER A 373 12.89 -25.35 13.83
CA SER A 373 14.09 -25.58 14.64
C SER A 373 13.80 -26.52 15.81
N GLU A 374 14.69 -27.47 16.06
CA GLU A 374 14.62 -28.39 17.18
C GLU A 374 15.62 -28.00 18.29
N ALA A 375 15.27 -28.28 19.55
CA ALA A 375 16.06 -27.90 20.72
C ALA A 375 17.47 -28.53 20.76
N GLY A 376 17.72 -29.58 19.97
CA GLY A 376 18.99 -30.31 19.89
C GLY A 376 19.94 -29.90 18.76
N GLY A 377 19.70 -28.76 18.08
CA GLY A 377 20.60 -28.25 17.03
C GLY A 377 20.32 -28.78 15.61
N GLY A 378 19.11 -29.29 15.37
CA GLY A 378 18.63 -29.74 14.05
C GLY A 378 17.37 -28.99 13.61
N SER A 379 16.81 -29.41 12.48
CA SER A 379 15.52 -28.91 11.98
C SER A 379 14.70 -30.01 11.35
N ARG A 380 13.38 -29.93 11.45
CA ARG A 380 12.45 -30.83 10.74
C ARG A 380 11.56 -30.06 9.78
N LYS A 381 11.14 -30.73 8.71
CA LYS A 381 10.18 -30.20 7.74
C LYS A 381 8.77 -30.67 8.09
N VAL A 382 7.80 -29.78 7.99
CA VAL A 382 6.39 -30.05 8.24
C VAL A 382 5.61 -29.55 7.03
N ARG A 383 4.91 -30.45 6.34
CA ARG A 383 3.98 -30.09 5.27
C ARG A 383 2.58 -29.99 5.83
N ILE A 384 1.91 -28.89 5.53
CA ILE A 384 0.60 -28.57 6.08
C ILE A 384 -0.29 -28.16 4.92
N GLN A 385 -1.39 -28.88 4.75
CA GLN A 385 -2.44 -28.49 3.83
C GLN A 385 -3.20 -27.30 4.41
N ARG A 386 -3.33 -26.23 3.63
CA ARG A 386 -4.09 -25.04 3.99
C ARG A 386 -5.58 -25.37 3.97
N ASP A 387 -6.30 -24.87 4.96
CA ASP A 387 -7.74 -25.05 5.08
C ASP A 387 -8.37 -23.77 5.64
N THR A 388 -9.70 -23.71 5.62
CA THR A 388 -10.46 -22.68 6.30
C THR A 388 -10.29 -22.83 7.81
N VAL A 389 -9.69 -21.83 8.44
CA VAL A 389 -9.50 -21.71 9.88
C VAL A 389 -10.51 -20.71 10.40
N VAL A 390 -11.33 -21.13 11.36
CA VAL A 390 -12.23 -20.23 12.07
C VAL A 390 -11.45 -19.51 13.15
N VAL A 391 -11.22 -18.21 12.99
CA VAL A 391 -10.60 -17.41 14.04
C VAL A 391 -11.70 -17.01 15.01
N SER A 392 -11.80 -17.69 16.15
CA SER A 392 -12.69 -17.23 17.21
C SER A 392 -12.22 -15.87 17.73
N GLY A 393 -12.88 -14.80 17.28
CA GLY A 393 -12.64 -13.44 17.76
C GLY A 393 -13.06 -13.20 19.22
N VAL A 394 -13.62 -14.21 19.89
CA VAL A 394 -14.10 -14.14 21.28
C VAL A 394 -13.26 -15.04 22.17
N ARG A 395 -12.76 -14.49 23.26
CA ARG A 395 -12.17 -15.23 24.39
C ARG A 395 -12.89 -14.84 25.66
N ALA A 396 -13.19 -15.82 26.50
CA ALA A 396 -13.83 -15.61 27.78
C ALA A 396 -13.01 -16.31 28.87
N LYS A 397 -12.73 -15.61 29.97
CA LYS A 397 -12.03 -16.17 31.13
C LYS A 397 -12.66 -15.64 32.41
N MET A 398 -12.95 -16.52 33.36
CA MET A 398 -13.20 -16.11 34.73
C MET A 398 -11.88 -15.81 35.43
N LEU A 399 -11.74 -14.60 35.97
CA LEU A 399 -10.60 -14.22 36.78
C LEU A 399 -10.82 -14.62 38.23
N ASP A 400 -9.75 -14.86 38.98
CA ASP A 400 -9.79 -15.26 40.41
C ASP A 400 -10.62 -14.30 41.29
N SER A 401 -10.76 -13.06 40.84
CA SER A 401 -11.60 -12.02 41.46
C SER A 401 -13.11 -12.18 41.22
N LYS A 402 -13.60 -13.31 40.68
CA LYS A 402 -14.97 -13.50 40.17
C LYS A 402 -15.38 -12.47 39.12
N VAL A 403 -14.43 -11.95 38.36
CA VAL A 403 -14.68 -11.01 37.27
C VAL A 403 -14.60 -11.76 35.95
N GLY A 404 -15.62 -11.64 35.12
CA GLY A 404 -15.60 -12.19 33.76
C GLY A 404 -14.78 -11.28 32.84
N LEU A 405 -13.69 -11.79 32.27
CA LEU A 405 -12.97 -11.13 31.19
C LEU A 405 -13.48 -11.65 29.86
N LEU A 406 -14.16 -10.79 29.11
CA LEU A 406 -14.65 -11.05 27.77
C LEU A 406 -13.81 -10.24 26.77
N THR A 407 -12.92 -10.89 26.04
CA THR A 407 -12.13 -10.25 24.99
C THR A 407 -12.79 -10.49 23.63
N VAL A 408 -13.09 -9.41 22.91
CA VAL A 408 -13.63 -9.46 21.56
C VAL A 408 -12.69 -8.71 20.64
N ASN A 409 -11.93 -9.45 19.82
CA ASN A 409 -10.96 -8.90 18.88
C ASN A 409 -11.57 -8.60 17.50
N GLN A 410 -12.73 -9.18 17.18
CA GLN A 410 -13.43 -8.98 15.90
C GLN A 410 -14.91 -9.38 16.03
N VAL A 411 -15.79 -8.68 15.32
CA VAL A 411 -17.22 -9.01 15.26
C VAL A 411 -17.58 -9.63 13.91
N ASN A 412 -17.94 -10.90 13.90
CA ASN A 412 -18.44 -11.62 12.73
C ASN A 412 -19.82 -12.23 13.04
N LYS A 413 -20.35 -13.04 12.11
CA LYS A 413 -21.67 -13.68 12.24
C LYS A 413 -21.79 -14.63 13.45
N GLU A 414 -20.69 -15.23 13.92
CA GLU A 414 -20.68 -16.15 15.07
C GLU A 414 -20.40 -15.44 16.41
N THR A 415 -19.76 -14.26 16.37
CA THR A 415 -19.30 -13.54 17.58
C THR A 415 -20.44 -13.34 18.58
N ALA A 416 -21.63 -12.95 18.13
CA ALA A 416 -22.77 -12.71 19.01
C ALA A 416 -23.17 -13.96 19.81
N GLY A 417 -23.21 -15.14 19.19
CA GLY A 417 -23.51 -16.41 19.88
C GLY A 417 -22.46 -16.77 20.92
N LYS A 418 -21.18 -16.57 20.62
CA LYS A 418 -20.07 -16.83 21.56
C LYS A 418 -20.07 -15.86 22.74
N VAL A 419 -20.37 -14.58 22.47
CA VAL A 419 -20.54 -13.57 23.52
C VAL A 419 -21.73 -13.93 24.42
N ARG A 420 -22.87 -14.33 23.84
CA ARG A 420 -24.04 -14.81 24.59
C ARG A 420 -23.65 -15.93 25.56
N GLY A 421 -23.05 -17.01 25.07
CA GLY A 421 -22.65 -18.14 25.92
C GLY A 421 -21.65 -17.73 27.02
N ALA A 422 -20.69 -16.85 26.72
CA ALA A 422 -19.77 -16.33 27.72
C ALA A 422 -20.48 -15.52 28.82
N LEU A 423 -21.45 -14.67 28.44
CA LEU A 423 -22.23 -13.88 29.39
C LEU A 423 -23.15 -14.76 30.24
N GLU A 424 -23.78 -15.78 29.65
CA GLU A 424 -24.58 -16.77 30.38
C GLU A 424 -23.72 -17.50 31.41
N ILE A 425 -22.54 -17.99 31.02
CA ILE A 425 -21.56 -18.62 31.92
C ILE A 425 -21.14 -17.68 33.06
N PHE A 426 -20.88 -16.41 32.77
CA PHE A 426 -20.53 -15.43 33.80
C PHE A 426 -21.69 -15.13 34.76
N THR A 427 -22.92 -15.09 34.26
CA THR A 427 -24.13 -14.96 35.08
C THR A 427 -24.32 -16.17 35.98
N ASP A 428 -24.20 -17.39 35.44
CA ASP A 428 -24.36 -18.64 36.19
C ASP A 428 -23.29 -18.81 37.28
N MET A 429 -22.04 -18.43 36.96
CA MET A 429 -20.94 -18.42 37.92
C MET A 429 -20.98 -17.24 38.90
N LYS A 430 -22.01 -16.40 38.83
CA LYS A 430 -22.23 -15.24 39.72
C LYS A 430 -21.02 -14.30 39.72
N ALA A 431 -20.54 -13.94 38.53
CA ALA A 431 -19.50 -12.94 38.40
C ALA A 431 -19.94 -11.63 39.07
N VAL A 432 -19.00 -10.92 39.71
CA VAL A 432 -19.27 -9.62 40.35
C VAL A 432 -19.23 -8.46 39.35
N GLY A 433 -18.67 -8.70 38.17
CA GLY A 433 -18.49 -7.72 37.12
C GLY A 433 -17.97 -8.35 35.84
N VAL A 434 -18.16 -7.67 34.71
CA VAL A 434 -17.57 -8.05 33.41
C VAL A 434 -16.66 -6.95 32.90
N ILE A 435 -15.50 -7.35 32.39
CA ILE A 435 -14.59 -6.51 31.60
C ILE A 435 -14.76 -6.92 30.14
N LEU A 436 -15.27 -6.02 29.31
CA LEU A 436 -15.31 -6.18 27.86
C LEU A 436 -14.04 -5.55 27.27
N ASP A 437 -13.11 -6.37 26.80
CA ASP A 437 -11.87 -5.91 26.20
C ASP A 437 -11.99 -5.83 24.67
N LEU A 438 -12.04 -4.60 24.15
CA LEU A 438 -12.12 -4.25 22.72
C LEU A 438 -10.79 -3.68 22.18
N ARG A 439 -9.71 -3.78 22.94
CA ARG A 439 -8.39 -3.30 22.48
C ARG A 439 -7.96 -4.08 21.24
N ASN A 440 -7.45 -3.35 20.24
CA ASN A 440 -7.04 -3.89 18.93
C ASN A 440 -8.16 -4.51 18.09
N ASN A 441 -9.42 -4.25 18.42
CA ASN A 441 -10.56 -4.68 17.61
C ASN A 441 -10.88 -3.61 16.55
N GLN A 442 -10.61 -3.90 15.27
CA GLN A 442 -10.86 -2.98 14.16
C GLN A 442 -12.32 -2.91 13.69
N GLY A 443 -13.24 -3.62 14.37
CA GLY A 443 -14.67 -3.57 14.14
C GLY A 443 -15.25 -4.90 13.67
N GLY A 444 -16.22 -4.84 12.76
CA GLY A 444 -16.87 -6.01 12.23
C GLY A 444 -18.35 -5.83 11.91
N TRP A 445 -19.03 -6.95 11.70
CA TRP A 445 -20.39 -7.04 11.20
C TRP A 445 -21.39 -6.20 12.02
N TYR A 446 -22.01 -5.22 11.35
CA TYR A 446 -22.89 -4.21 11.95
C TYR A 446 -24.04 -4.80 12.78
N LEU A 447 -24.68 -5.87 12.30
CA LEU A 447 -25.77 -6.52 13.03
C LEU A 447 -25.27 -7.23 14.29
N GLY A 448 -24.11 -7.88 14.24
CA GLY A 448 -23.48 -8.51 15.39
C GLY A 448 -23.17 -7.51 16.50
N VAL A 449 -22.73 -6.30 16.15
CA VAL A 449 -22.52 -5.20 17.11
C VAL A 449 -23.81 -4.84 17.84
N ARG A 450 -24.92 -4.71 17.10
CA ARG A 450 -26.24 -4.39 17.66
C ARG A 450 -26.74 -5.50 18.59
N GLN A 451 -26.52 -6.77 18.21
CA GLN A 451 -26.89 -7.93 19.04
C GLN A 451 -26.08 -7.97 20.35
N ILE A 452 -24.76 -7.80 20.28
CA ILE A 452 -23.88 -7.77 21.48
C ILE A 452 -24.28 -6.62 22.42
N ALA A 453 -24.55 -5.44 21.86
CA ALA A 453 -25.01 -4.28 22.60
C ALA A 453 -26.32 -4.57 23.36
N GLY A 454 -27.27 -5.26 22.72
CA GLY A 454 -28.54 -5.64 23.32
C GLY A 454 -28.43 -6.59 24.51
N MET A 455 -27.48 -7.54 24.46
CA MET A 455 -27.23 -8.47 25.58
C MET A 455 -26.81 -7.75 26.88
N MET A 456 -26.28 -6.54 26.77
CA MET A 456 -25.78 -5.75 27.91
C MET A 456 -26.73 -4.60 28.29
N MET A 457 -27.41 -3.96 27.34
CA MET A 457 -28.25 -2.79 27.61
C MET A 457 -29.72 -3.13 27.82
N GLY A 458 -30.24 -4.16 27.14
CA GLY A 458 -31.67 -4.37 26.94
C GLY A 458 -32.23 -3.56 25.77
N ASP A 459 -33.49 -3.79 25.44
CA ASP A 459 -34.12 -3.23 24.24
C ASP A 459 -34.41 -1.72 24.35
N SER A 460 -34.63 -1.09 23.19
CA SER A 460 -35.12 0.29 23.05
C SER A 460 -34.18 1.41 23.54
N VAL A 461 -32.91 1.12 23.85
CA VAL A 461 -31.90 2.16 24.12
C VAL A 461 -31.26 2.59 22.79
N PRO A 462 -31.24 3.90 22.46
CA PRO A 462 -30.49 4.41 21.31
C PRO A 462 -28.99 4.18 21.51
N LEU A 463 -28.34 3.58 20.51
CA LEU A 463 -26.89 3.30 20.54
C LEU A 463 -26.08 4.46 19.95
N TRP A 464 -26.52 4.96 18.80
CA TRP A 464 -25.88 6.03 18.03
C TRP A 464 -26.90 6.63 17.06
N LEU A 465 -26.58 7.78 16.48
CA LEU A 465 -27.31 8.36 15.36
C LEU A 465 -26.59 7.96 14.06
N LEU A 466 -27.35 7.56 13.06
CA LEU A 466 -26.88 7.39 11.70
C LEU A 466 -27.44 8.54 10.85
N ARG A 467 -26.56 9.26 10.15
CA ARG A 467 -26.91 10.34 9.23
C ARG A 467 -26.54 9.93 7.81
N GLU A 468 -27.54 9.78 6.97
CA GLU A 468 -27.46 9.51 5.53
C GLU A 468 -28.00 10.73 4.78
N THR A 469 -27.80 10.83 3.46
CA THR A 469 -28.19 12.01 2.67
C THR A 469 -29.65 12.41 2.92
N GLY A 470 -29.85 13.52 3.65
CA GLY A 470 -31.17 14.06 3.99
C GLY A 470 -31.93 13.37 5.13
N LYS A 471 -31.35 12.38 5.83
CA LYS A 471 -32.02 11.61 6.88
C LYS A 471 -31.12 11.38 8.10
N THR A 472 -31.62 11.66 9.30
CA THR A 472 -30.98 11.26 10.58
C THR A 472 -31.88 10.26 11.29
N GLN A 473 -31.34 9.12 11.72
CA GLN A 473 -32.08 8.11 12.46
C GLN A 473 -31.30 7.62 13.67
N ALA A 474 -31.99 7.52 14.82
CA ALA A 474 -31.43 6.85 15.98
C ALA A 474 -31.42 5.33 15.72
N THR A 475 -30.25 4.71 15.81
CA THR A 475 -30.16 3.24 15.77
C THR A 475 -30.44 2.72 17.17
N VAL A 476 -31.56 2.01 17.30
CA VAL A 476 -31.87 1.26 18.52
C VAL A 476 -31.27 -0.14 18.45
N VAL A 477 -31.01 -0.69 19.63
CA VAL A 477 -30.79 -2.11 19.81
C VAL A 477 -31.89 -2.91 19.10
N GLN A 478 -31.53 -3.95 18.35
CA GLN A 478 -32.46 -4.97 17.89
C GLN A 478 -32.36 -6.18 18.83
N GLY A 479 -33.39 -6.38 19.63
CA GLY A 479 -33.51 -7.48 20.58
C GLY A 479 -33.93 -8.77 19.91
N GLU A 480 -32.97 -9.58 19.48
CA GLU A 480 -33.18 -11.03 19.32
C GLU A 480 -32.73 -11.80 20.59
N GLY A 481 -32.65 -11.10 21.74
CA GLY A 481 -32.27 -11.72 23.00
C GLY A 481 -32.51 -10.78 24.18
N ALA A 482 -33.05 -11.36 25.26
CA ALA A 482 -33.17 -10.68 26.54
C ALA A 482 -31.83 -10.12 27.01
N LYS A 483 -31.87 -9.07 27.84
CA LYS A 483 -30.69 -8.56 28.54
C LYS A 483 -30.09 -9.70 29.39
N ILE A 484 -28.90 -10.16 29.01
CA ILE A 484 -28.22 -11.30 29.64
C ILE A 484 -27.39 -10.83 30.82
N TRP A 485 -26.60 -9.76 30.64
CA TRP A 485 -25.72 -9.22 31.67
C TRP A 485 -26.24 -7.90 32.22
N THR A 486 -26.70 -7.93 33.48
CA THR A 486 -27.21 -6.75 34.20
C THR A 486 -26.20 -6.16 35.18
N GLY A 487 -25.14 -6.89 35.53
CA GLY A 487 -24.14 -6.47 36.53
C GLY A 487 -23.18 -5.36 36.06
N PRO A 488 -22.24 -4.95 36.93
CA PRO A 488 -21.22 -3.97 36.60
C PRO A 488 -20.44 -4.31 35.31
N LEU A 489 -20.15 -3.30 34.49
CA LEU A 489 -19.48 -3.44 33.20
C LEU A 489 -18.44 -2.33 33.01
N VAL A 490 -17.22 -2.73 32.61
CA VAL A 490 -16.15 -1.83 32.18
C VAL A 490 -15.71 -2.25 30.78
N VAL A 491 -15.46 -1.28 29.91
CA VAL A 491 -15.00 -1.51 28.53
C VAL A 491 -13.57 -1.00 28.38
N LEU A 492 -12.65 -1.84 27.90
CA LEU A 492 -11.27 -1.46 27.60
C LEU A 492 -11.10 -1.16 26.10
N VAL A 493 -10.48 -0.02 25.77
CA VAL A 493 -10.23 0.42 24.39
C VAL A 493 -8.83 0.99 24.19
N ASN A 494 -8.36 1.04 22.94
CA ASN A 494 -7.12 1.73 22.57
C ASN A 494 -7.23 2.41 21.20
N GLY A 495 -6.16 3.06 20.75
CA GLY A 495 -6.09 3.69 19.42
C GLY A 495 -6.20 2.73 18.22
N LYS A 496 -6.33 1.42 18.47
CA LYS A 496 -6.59 0.39 17.45
C LYS A 496 -8.02 -0.18 17.54
N THR A 497 -8.83 0.29 18.48
CA THR A 497 -10.27 0.02 18.51
C THR A 497 -10.93 0.84 17.41
N GLY A 498 -11.55 0.20 16.41
CA GLY A 498 -12.05 0.84 15.20
C GLY A 498 -13.44 0.33 14.77
N GLY A 499 -14.09 1.05 13.86
CA GLY A 499 -15.30 0.58 13.16
C GLY A 499 -16.45 0.20 14.11
N GLY A 500 -17.01 -1.00 13.91
CA GLY A 500 -18.10 -1.51 14.75
C GLY A 500 -17.77 -1.62 16.25
N ALA A 501 -16.49 -1.76 16.62
CA ALA A 501 -16.09 -1.79 18.03
C ALA A 501 -16.18 -0.40 18.67
N GLU A 502 -15.97 0.67 17.90
CA GLU A 502 -16.21 2.04 18.34
C GLU A 502 -17.70 2.30 18.53
N LEU A 503 -18.55 1.78 17.64
CA LEU A 503 -20.01 1.88 17.79
C LEU A 503 -20.49 1.18 19.07
N LEU A 504 -19.95 -0.01 19.37
CA LEU A 504 -20.25 -0.74 20.61
C LEU A 504 -19.80 0.05 21.84
N ALA A 505 -18.57 0.55 21.83
CA ALA A 505 -18.01 1.35 22.92
C ALA A 505 -18.81 2.64 23.13
N ALA A 506 -19.12 3.36 22.04
CA ALA A 506 -19.91 4.59 22.06
C ALA A 506 -21.29 4.35 22.66
N GLY A 507 -22.02 3.33 22.20
CA GLY A 507 -23.37 3.04 22.70
C GLY A 507 -23.39 2.62 24.17
N LEU A 508 -22.41 1.81 24.60
CA LEU A 508 -22.28 1.41 26.01
C LEU A 508 -21.89 2.59 26.93
N GLN A 509 -21.05 3.49 26.43
CA GLN A 509 -20.63 4.69 27.18
C GLN A 509 -21.77 5.70 27.26
N SER A 510 -22.37 6.06 26.12
CA SER A 510 -23.34 7.15 26.04
C SER A 510 -24.69 6.82 26.66
N SER A 511 -25.03 5.53 26.77
CA SER A 511 -26.18 5.06 27.55
C SER A 511 -25.92 5.04 29.07
N GLY A 512 -24.69 5.30 29.50
CA GLY A 512 -24.25 5.13 30.89
C GLY A 512 -24.14 3.67 31.34
N ARG A 513 -24.23 2.70 30.41
CA ARG A 513 -24.21 1.27 30.75
C ARG A 513 -22.85 0.80 31.25
N ALA A 514 -21.77 1.35 30.70
CA ALA A 514 -20.41 0.98 31.07
C ALA A 514 -19.50 2.21 31.17
N LYS A 515 -18.45 2.10 32.00
CA LYS A 515 -17.33 3.05 31.95
C LYS A 515 -16.32 2.60 30.91
N LEU A 516 -15.92 3.52 30.05
CA LEU A 516 -14.90 3.31 29.02
C LEU A 516 -13.52 3.71 29.57
N MET A 517 -12.55 2.81 29.45
CA MET A 517 -11.20 2.99 29.98
C MET A 517 -10.14 2.69 28.91
N GLY A 518 -9.11 3.52 28.80
CA GLY A 518 -7.98 3.28 27.90
C GLY A 518 -7.51 4.52 27.14
N GLN A 519 -7.36 4.41 25.82
CA GLN A 519 -6.99 5.53 24.94
C GLN A 519 -8.15 5.89 24.01
N THR A 520 -8.12 7.09 23.42
CA THR A 520 -9.04 7.47 22.34
C THR A 520 -8.97 6.44 21.21
N THR A 521 -10.15 6.06 20.68
CA THR A 521 -10.27 5.05 19.62
C THR A 521 -9.86 5.59 18.24
N ALA A 522 -9.85 4.74 17.22
CA ALA A 522 -9.23 5.02 15.93
C ALA A 522 -9.96 6.05 15.05
N GLY A 523 -11.25 6.28 15.26
CA GLY A 523 -12.09 7.19 14.46
C GLY A 523 -12.40 6.65 13.06
N THR A 524 -12.59 5.34 12.90
CA THR A 524 -12.81 4.71 11.59
C THR A 524 -14.26 4.27 11.35
N ALA A 525 -15.16 4.45 12.32
CA ALA A 525 -16.57 4.08 12.18
C ALA A 525 -17.35 4.97 11.18
N MET A 526 -17.65 4.39 10.01
CA MET A 526 -18.48 4.98 8.96
C MET A 526 -19.41 3.91 8.37
N LEU A 527 -20.63 4.27 7.98
CA LEU A 527 -21.51 3.33 7.28
C LEU A 527 -21.07 3.24 5.83
N SER A 528 -20.76 2.01 5.41
CA SER A 528 -20.43 1.71 4.03
C SER A 528 -21.34 0.63 3.46
N SER A 529 -21.69 0.77 2.19
CA SER A 529 -22.35 -0.25 1.40
C SER A 529 -21.29 -1.08 0.69
N GLN A 530 -21.38 -2.41 0.81
CA GLN A 530 -20.68 -3.32 -0.08
C GLN A 530 -21.65 -3.71 -1.19
N THR A 531 -21.44 -3.21 -2.40
CA THR A 531 -22.09 -3.74 -3.60
C THR A 531 -21.19 -4.79 -4.23
N ASP A 532 -21.74 -5.97 -4.53
CA ASP A 532 -21.09 -7.01 -5.31
C ASP A 532 -21.72 -6.97 -6.72
N PRO A 533 -21.13 -6.24 -7.69
CA PRO A 533 -21.55 -6.34 -9.08
C PRO A 533 -21.21 -7.75 -9.52
N ALA A 534 -22.18 -8.48 -10.06
CA ALA A 534 -22.04 -9.85 -10.57
C ALA A 534 -20.76 -10.01 -11.42
N GLY A 535 -19.66 -10.43 -10.77
CA GLY A 535 -18.31 -10.32 -11.32
C GLY A 535 -17.21 -9.82 -10.37
N GLY A 536 -17.25 -10.12 -9.06
CA GLY A 536 -16.05 -10.38 -8.25
C GLY A 536 -15.45 -9.24 -7.40
N GLY A 537 -15.88 -7.99 -7.53
CA GLY A 537 -15.34 -6.86 -6.76
C GLY A 537 -16.35 -6.21 -5.83
N ALA A 538 -16.25 -6.41 -4.51
CA ALA A 538 -17.02 -5.66 -3.53
C ALA A 538 -16.51 -4.22 -3.48
N GLY A 539 -17.28 -3.27 -4.02
CA GLY A 539 -17.03 -1.85 -3.83
C GLY A 539 -17.53 -1.41 -2.46
N ILE A 540 -16.66 -0.78 -1.65
CA ILE A 540 -17.05 -0.16 -0.37
C ILE A 540 -17.35 1.31 -0.64
N THR A 541 -18.63 1.68 -0.67
CA THR A 541 -19.08 3.06 -0.83
C THR A 541 -19.49 3.61 0.52
N ALA A 542 -18.93 4.75 0.95
CA ALA A 542 -19.43 5.48 2.11
C ALA A 542 -20.86 5.97 1.83
N ILE A 543 -21.82 5.58 2.66
CA ILE A 543 -23.24 5.93 2.51
C ILE A 543 -23.82 6.69 3.71
N GLY A 544 -23.08 6.78 4.82
CA GLY A 544 -23.52 7.55 5.98
C GLY A 544 -22.47 7.67 7.09
N ASP A 545 -22.68 8.67 7.94
CA ASP A 545 -21.84 8.96 9.10
C ASP A 545 -22.53 8.50 10.40
N PHE A 546 -21.74 7.95 11.33
CA PHE A 546 -22.19 7.65 12.68
C PHE A 546 -21.85 8.78 13.66
N PHE A 547 -22.79 9.07 14.55
CA PHE A 547 -22.66 10.04 15.63
C PHE A 547 -23.06 9.39 16.96
N THR A 548 -22.45 9.80 18.06
CA THR A 548 -22.95 9.45 19.39
C THR A 548 -24.37 10.01 19.59
N VAL A 549 -25.10 9.53 20.59
CA VAL A 549 -26.43 10.09 20.94
C VAL A 549 -26.35 11.55 21.42
N ALA A 550 -25.14 12.03 21.75
CA ALA A 550 -24.84 13.43 22.04
C ALA A 550 -24.48 14.25 20.78
N ASP A 551 -24.79 13.72 19.59
CA ASP A 551 -24.55 14.33 18.27
C ASP A 551 -23.07 14.61 17.97
N GLN A 552 -22.15 13.79 18.50
CA GLN A 552 -20.72 13.89 18.19
C GLN A 552 -20.34 12.90 17.09
N LYS A 553 -19.73 13.40 16.01
CA LYS A 553 -19.26 12.56 14.90
C LYS A 553 -18.16 11.60 15.36
N ILE A 554 -18.25 10.33 14.96
CA ILE A 554 -17.28 9.29 15.35
C ILE A 554 -16.14 9.20 14.32
N TYR A 555 -16.45 9.22 13.02
CA TYR A 555 -15.44 9.17 11.96
C TYR A 555 -14.50 10.37 11.99
N GLY A 556 -13.19 10.10 11.93
CA GLY A 556 -12.11 11.09 12.01
C GLY A 556 -11.81 11.62 13.42
N VAL A 557 -12.60 11.24 14.43
CA VAL A 557 -12.47 11.75 15.82
C VAL A 557 -12.18 10.63 16.82
N GLY A 558 -12.94 9.54 16.73
CA GLY A 558 -12.92 8.46 17.72
C GLY A 558 -13.71 8.78 18.99
N ILE A 559 -13.71 7.83 19.92
CA ILE A 559 -14.41 7.89 21.21
C ILE A 559 -13.39 8.11 22.31
N LYS A 560 -13.58 9.20 23.07
CA LYS A 560 -12.74 9.51 24.24
C LYS A 560 -13.17 8.65 25.44
N PRO A 561 -12.25 7.92 26.10
CA PRO A 561 -12.58 7.13 27.28
C PRO A 561 -12.95 8.02 28.47
N ASP A 562 -13.84 7.54 29.34
CA ASP A 562 -14.18 8.18 30.62
C ASP A 562 -12.97 8.24 31.56
N MET A 563 -12.10 7.24 31.46
CA MET A 563 -10.85 7.17 32.21
C MET A 563 -9.68 6.88 31.27
N ALA A 564 -8.91 7.92 30.95
CA ALA A 564 -7.70 7.78 30.16
C ALA A 564 -6.63 6.99 30.95
N LEU A 565 -5.95 6.07 30.26
CA LEU A 565 -4.77 5.39 30.78
C LEU A 565 -3.52 5.97 30.08
N GLU A 566 -2.46 6.20 30.85
CA GLU A 566 -1.21 6.75 30.30
C GLU A 566 -0.56 5.83 29.28
N ALA A 567 0.13 6.43 28.31
CA ALA A 567 0.92 5.72 27.33
C ALA A 567 2.07 4.97 28.04
N GLY A 568 2.06 3.64 27.97
CA GLY A 568 3.07 2.79 28.61
C GLY A 568 2.54 1.90 29.73
N LEU A 569 1.28 2.06 30.17
CA LEU A 569 0.66 1.09 31.09
C LEU A 569 0.62 -0.30 30.45
N THR A 570 1.02 -1.30 31.22
CA THR A 570 0.94 -2.70 30.81
C THR A 570 -0.52 -3.16 30.74
N ALA A 571 -0.78 -4.22 29.96
CA ALA A 571 -2.11 -4.80 29.86
C ALA A 571 -2.65 -5.31 31.22
N GLU A 572 -1.76 -5.77 32.09
CA GLU A 572 -2.07 -6.24 33.45
C GLU A 572 -2.50 -5.09 34.37
N GLU A 573 -1.83 -3.95 34.31
CA GLU A 573 -2.19 -2.78 35.11
C GLU A 573 -3.55 -2.19 34.72
N ALA A 574 -3.85 -2.16 33.41
CA ALA A 574 -5.17 -1.78 32.92
C ALA A 574 -6.26 -2.73 33.42
N LEU A 575 -5.99 -4.04 33.40
CA LEU A 575 -6.90 -5.07 33.89
C LEU A 575 -7.13 -4.93 35.40
N ARG A 576 -6.08 -4.70 36.19
CA ARG A 576 -6.18 -4.47 37.64
C ARG A 576 -7.07 -3.27 37.97
N LYS A 577 -6.85 -2.13 37.31
CA LYS A 577 -7.69 -0.93 37.49
C LYS A 577 -9.15 -1.19 37.14
N ALA A 578 -9.42 -1.94 36.08
CA ALA A 578 -10.78 -2.31 35.70
C ALA A 578 -11.46 -3.22 36.74
N ILE A 579 -10.72 -4.20 37.30
CA ILE A 579 -11.19 -5.05 38.39
C ILE A 579 -11.54 -4.20 39.63
N ASP A 580 -10.68 -3.23 39.99
CA ASP A 580 -10.91 -2.37 41.14
C ASP A 580 -12.20 -1.55 40.99
N ILE A 581 -12.44 -0.97 39.80
CA ILE A 581 -13.70 -0.26 39.51
C ILE A 581 -14.92 -1.18 39.67
N LEU A 582 -14.84 -2.41 39.18
CA LEU A 582 -15.94 -3.36 39.26
C LEU A 582 -16.23 -3.83 40.68
N LYS A 583 -15.23 -3.83 41.58
CA LYS A 583 -15.40 -4.21 42.99
C LYS A 583 -15.96 -3.09 43.87
N THR A 584 -15.87 -1.84 43.43
CA THR A 584 -16.36 -0.66 44.19
C THR A 584 -17.84 -0.34 43.96
N LYS A 585 -18.50 -1.06 43.06
CA LYS A 585 -19.92 -0.94 42.71
C LYS A 585 -20.64 -2.22 43.10
#